data_AF-A0A848ZQE5-F1
#
_entry.id   AF-A0A848ZQE5-F1
#
_cell.length_a   1.000
_cell.length_b   1.000
_cell.length_c   1.000
_cell.angle_alpha   90.00
_cell.angle_beta   90.00
_cell.angle_gamma   90.00
#
_symmetry.space_group_name_H-M   'P 1'
#
loop_
_entity.id
_entity.type
_entity.pdbx_description
1 polymer ?
#
loop_
_entity_poly.entity_id
_entity_poly.type
_entity_poly.pdbx_seq_one_letter_code
_entity_poly.pdbx_strand_id
1 'polypeptide(L)'
;MDLIKANINNLTGLWSLAGRLDGQFLSSEEYAISTVAESEWPNKMWFHLPPTKKILEKTFRAWNSKGIGVALWYPDITKELLESHGLTLKNELTGMSMQLNGSIDHNQRLTFRKVTDVGLAALWSSLFLKAFGYWINPSTVIRTMDKVDYLIGNKGQEAIGTAVLFKESPAVAGIHSIGVVPEHRRKGYAA
;
A
#
# COMPACT_ATOMS: atom_id res chain seq x y z
N MET A 1 1.69 2.83 -22.86
CA MET A 1 1.13 2.30 -21.59
C MET A 1 0.48 3.46 -20.87
N ASP A 2 -0.76 3.28 -20.40
CA ASP A 2 -1.41 4.27 -19.54
C ASP A 2 -0.79 4.16 -18.13
N LEU A 3 0.03 5.15 -17.76
CA LEU A 3 0.78 5.13 -16.49
C LEU A 3 -0.11 5.37 -15.28
N ILE A 4 -1.20 6.13 -15.44
CA ILE A 4 -2.16 6.39 -14.36
C ILE A 4 -2.87 5.08 -14.03
N LYS A 5 -3.39 4.40 -15.06
CA LYS A 5 -4.02 3.09 -14.91
C LYS A 5 -3.06 2.05 -14.36
N ALA A 6 -1.82 2.00 -14.85
CA ALA A 6 -0.81 1.06 -14.34
C ALA A 6 -0.47 1.31 -12.86
N ASN A 7 -0.39 2.57 -12.42
CA ASN A 7 -0.15 2.92 -11.02
C ASN A 7 -1.30 2.45 -10.11
N ILE A 8 -2.54 2.78 -10.49
CA ILE A 8 -3.75 2.37 -9.75
C ILE A 8 -3.88 0.84 -9.69
N ASN A 9 -3.66 0.16 -10.82
CA ASN A 9 -3.67 -1.30 -10.87
C ASN A 9 -2.62 -1.89 -9.92
N ASN A 10 -1.40 -1.37 -9.93
CA ASN A 10 -0.34 -1.93 -9.07
C ASN A 10 -0.69 -1.78 -7.59
N LEU A 11 -1.20 -0.61 -7.20
CA LEU A 11 -1.62 -0.32 -5.84
C LEU A 11 -2.80 -1.21 -5.41
N THR A 12 -3.86 -1.27 -6.22
CA THR A 12 -5.06 -2.06 -5.91
C THR A 12 -4.81 -3.56 -6.03
N GLY A 13 -3.88 -3.99 -6.88
CA GLY A 13 -3.40 -5.36 -7.00
C GLY A 13 -2.69 -5.83 -5.73
N LEU A 14 -1.84 -4.97 -5.15
CA LEU A 14 -1.20 -5.23 -3.86
C LEU A 14 -2.22 -5.35 -2.73
N TRP A 15 -3.20 -4.45 -2.68
CA TRP A 15 -4.29 -4.51 -1.69
C TRP A 15 -5.14 -5.77 -1.87
N SER A 16 -5.50 -6.10 -3.11
CA SER A 16 -6.29 -7.29 -3.44
C SER A 16 -5.58 -8.56 -3.02
N LEU A 17 -4.26 -8.63 -3.25
CA LEU A 17 -3.44 -9.76 -2.85
C LEU A 17 -3.45 -9.97 -1.34
N ALA A 18 -3.25 -8.90 -0.57
CA ALA A 18 -3.25 -8.97 0.89
C ALA A 18 -4.61 -9.44 1.42
N GLY A 19 -5.72 -8.88 0.93
CA GLY A 19 -7.07 -9.31 1.32
C GLY A 19 -7.36 -10.77 0.96
N ARG A 20 -6.89 -11.25 -0.19
CA ARG A 20 -7.08 -12.66 -0.59
C ARG A 20 -6.30 -13.65 0.28
N LEU A 21 -5.12 -13.25 0.76
CA LEU A 21 -4.21 -14.16 1.47
C LEU A 21 -4.30 -14.05 2.99
N ASP A 22 -4.69 -12.90 3.55
CA ASP A 22 -4.72 -12.64 5.00
C ASP A 22 -6.05 -12.04 5.48
N GLY A 23 -7.13 -12.19 4.70
CA GLY A 23 -8.46 -11.75 5.12
C GLY A 23 -9.56 -12.01 4.09
N GLN A 24 -10.21 -10.94 3.65
CA GLN A 24 -11.28 -10.99 2.66
C GLN A 24 -11.01 -10.03 1.51
N PHE A 25 -11.29 -10.49 0.30
CA PHE A 25 -11.31 -9.67 -0.90
C PHE A 25 -12.62 -9.91 -1.64
N LEU A 26 -13.34 -8.83 -1.92
CA LEU A 26 -14.59 -8.85 -2.64
C LEU A 26 -14.52 -7.84 -3.77
N SER A 27 -14.97 -8.24 -4.96
CA SER A 27 -14.98 -7.38 -6.13
C SER A 27 -16.31 -7.56 -6.85
N SER A 28 -16.91 -6.44 -7.21
CA SER A 28 -18.08 -6.36 -8.09
C SER A 28 -17.70 -5.57 -9.34
N GLU A 29 -18.67 -5.27 -10.21
CA GLU A 29 -18.45 -4.33 -11.31
C GLU A 29 -18.28 -2.87 -10.83
N GLU A 30 -18.84 -2.53 -9.67
CA GLU A 30 -18.93 -1.16 -9.17
C GLU A 30 -17.74 -0.79 -8.27
N TYR A 31 -17.35 -1.72 -7.40
CA TYR A 31 -16.33 -1.51 -6.37
C TYR A 31 -15.65 -2.81 -5.94
N ALA A 32 -14.51 -2.64 -5.27
CA ALA A 32 -13.83 -3.70 -4.56
C ALA A 32 -13.51 -3.31 -3.11
N ILE A 33 -13.38 -4.32 -2.26
CA ILE A 33 -13.05 -4.21 -0.84
C ILE A 33 -11.96 -5.22 -0.53
N SER A 34 -10.94 -4.77 0.19
CA SER A 34 -9.89 -5.61 0.74
C SER A 34 -9.74 -5.33 2.23
N THR A 35 -9.91 -6.38 3.04
CA THR A 35 -9.74 -6.32 4.50
C THR A 35 -8.81 -7.44 4.95
N VAL A 36 -8.08 -7.19 6.03
CA VAL A 36 -7.24 -8.20 6.68
C VAL A 36 -7.56 -8.32 8.16
N ALA A 37 -7.29 -9.47 8.73
CA ALA A 37 -7.42 -9.70 10.16
C ALA A 37 -6.24 -9.07 10.92
N GLU A 38 -6.51 -8.46 12.08
CA GLU A 38 -5.48 -8.05 13.06
C GLU A 38 -4.36 -7.12 12.51
N SER A 39 -4.66 -6.38 11.44
CA SER A 39 -3.73 -5.47 10.76
C SER A 39 -4.49 -4.22 10.29
N GLU A 40 -3.81 -3.08 10.22
CA GLU A 40 -4.42 -1.80 9.79
C GLU A 40 -4.37 -1.62 8.27
N TRP A 41 -3.63 -2.46 7.55
CA TRP A 41 -3.44 -2.38 6.11
C TRP A 41 -3.73 -3.72 5.43
N PRO A 42 -4.45 -3.74 4.27
CA PRO A 42 -4.88 -2.57 3.53
C PRO A 42 -6.15 -1.94 4.09
N ASN A 43 -7.17 -2.72 4.49
CA ASN A 43 -8.50 -2.23 4.94
C ASN A 43 -8.98 -1.05 4.07
N LYS A 44 -9.16 -1.33 2.77
CA LYS A 44 -9.55 -0.35 1.76
C LYS A 44 -10.77 -0.79 0.98
N MET A 45 -11.57 0.19 0.59
CA MET A 45 -12.57 0.11 -0.45
C MET A 45 -12.20 1.08 -1.57
N TRP A 46 -12.40 0.69 -2.81
CA TRP A 46 -12.25 1.57 -3.97
C TRP A 46 -13.27 1.26 -5.04
N PHE A 47 -13.58 2.26 -5.86
CA PHE A 47 -14.55 2.14 -6.94
C PHE A 47 -13.83 1.92 -8.28
N HIS A 48 -14.47 1.16 -9.19
CA HIS A 48 -13.92 0.92 -10.53
C HIS A 48 -14.26 2.06 -11.50
N LEU A 49 -15.33 2.80 -11.21
CA LEU A 49 -15.79 3.99 -11.92
C LEU A 49 -16.11 5.10 -10.91
N PRO A 50 -16.15 6.39 -11.31
CA PRO A 50 -16.59 7.47 -10.42
C PRO A 50 -17.96 7.14 -9.79
N PRO A 51 -18.06 6.95 -8.46
CA PRO A 51 -19.33 6.61 -7.84
C PRO A 51 -20.32 7.76 -7.91
N THR A 52 -21.55 7.44 -8.30
CA THR A 52 -22.69 8.34 -8.12
C THR A 52 -23.17 8.32 -6.66
N LYS A 53 -23.97 9.32 -6.26
CA LYS A 53 -24.66 9.31 -4.95
C LYS A 53 -25.37 7.99 -4.67
N LYS A 54 -26.11 7.45 -5.65
CA LYS A 54 -26.83 6.17 -5.52
C LYS A 54 -25.88 5.00 -5.22
N ILE A 55 -24.71 4.98 -5.86
CA ILE A 55 -23.69 3.95 -5.64
C ILE A 55 -23.12 4.08 -4.22
N LEU A 56 -22.75 5.30 -3.79
CA LEU A 56 -22.26 5.53 -2.42
C LEU A 56 -23.28 5.06 -1.36
N GLU A 57 -24.55 5.47 -1.50
CA GLU A 57 -25.62 5.06 -0.59
C GLU A 57 -25.85 3.54 -0.57
N LYS A 58 -25.80 2.88 -1.73
CA LYS A 58 -25.93 1.42 -1.83
C LYS A 58 -24.76 0.73 -1.14
N THR A 59 -23.54 1.16 -1.41
CA THR A 59 -22.31 0.57 -0.90
C THR A 59 -22.20 0.72 0.62
N PHE A 60 -22.46 1.91 1.17
CA PHE A 60 -22.37 2.15 2.62
C PHE A 60 -23.54 1.56 3.42
N ARG A 61 -24.67 1.22 2.78
CA ARG A 61 -25.72 0.39 3.41
C ARG A 61 -25.33 -1.08 3.47
N ALA A 62 -24.63 -1.57 2.46
CA ALA A 62 -24.22 -2.98 2.37
C ALA A 62 -23.01 -3.31 3.27
N TRP A 63 -22.16 -2.33 3.57
CA TRP A 63 -20.91 -2.53 4.28
C TRP A 63 -20.81 -1.65 5.52
N ASN A 64 -20.51 -2.28 6.66
CA ASN A 64 -20.11 -1.53 7.84
C ASN A 64 -18.74 -0.87 7.56
N SER A 65 -18.72 0.45 7.45
CA SER A 65 -17.54 1.24 7.09
C SER A 65 -16.52 1.39 8.23
N LYS A 66 -16.82 0.88 9.44
CA LYS A 66 -15.96 1.07 10.61
C LYS A 66 -14.58 0.43 10.38
N GLY A 67 -13.56 1.27 10.25
CA GLY A 67 -12.16 0.85 10.06
C GLY A 67 -11.74 0.64 8.60
N ILE A 68 -12.63 0.83 7.62
CA ILE A 68 -12.31 0.71 6.20
C ILE A 68 -12.12 2.12 5.60
N GLY A 69 -10.95 2.37 5.01
CA GLY A 69 -10.71 3.60 4.27
C GLY A 69 -11.26 3.53 2.85
N VAL A 70 -11.90 4.60 2.37
CA VAL A 70 -12.32 4.72 0.97
C VAL A 70 -11.21 5.43 0.18
N ALA A 71 -10.71 4.78 -0.87
CA ALA A 71 -9.73 5.36 -1.80
C ALA A 71 -10.44 5.81 -3.08
N LEU A 72 -10.12 7.04 -3.51
CA LEU A 72 -10.66 7.67 -4.72
C LEU A 72 -9.52 8.34 -5.48
N TRP A 73 -9.62 8.34 -6.81
CA TRP A 73 -8.66 8.98 -7.73
C TRP A 73 -9.39 9.71 -8.87
N TYR A 74 -10.63 10.13 -8.60
CA TYR A 74 -11.49 10.81 -9.56
C TYR A 74 -11.58 12.30 -9.19
N PRO A 75 -11.10 13.21 -10.06
CA PRO A 75 -11.07 14.63 -9.75
C PRO A 75 -12.47 15.26 -9.69
N ASP A 76 -13.45 14.67 -10.37
CA ASP A 76 -14.80 15.23 -10.51
C ASP A 76 -15.72 14.91 -9.31
N ILE A 77 -15.24 14.15 -8.32
CA ILE A 77 -16.02 13.84 -7.13
C ILE A 77 -15.87 14.97 -6.13
N THR A 78 -16.97 15.65 -5.85
CA THR A 78 -16.96 16.78 -4.95
C THR A 78 -16.80 16.34 -3.50
N LYS A 79 -16.10 17.17 -2.72
CA LYS A 79 -15.92 16.95 -1.28
C LYS A 79 -17.26 16.91 -0.55
N GLU A 80 -18.20 17.76 -0.95
CA GLU A 80 -19.54 17.86 -0.37
C GLU A 80 -20.33 16.56 -0.52
N LEU A 81 -20.19 15.88 -1.66
CA LEU A 81 -20.82 14.57 -1.87
C LEU A 81 -20.28 13.53 -0.89
N LEU A 82 -18.97 13.50 -0.67
CA LEU A 82 -18.33 12.56 0.26
C LEU A 82 -18.70 12.86 1.71
N GLU A 83 -18.66 14.13 2.11
CA GLU A 83 -19.02 14.58 3.46
C GLU A 83 -20.49 14.32 3.79
N SER A 84 -21.40 14.44 2.80
CA SER A 84 -22.82 14.09 2.98
C SER A 84 -23.05 12.61 3.31
N HIS A 85 -22.05 11.76 3.13
CA HIS A 85 -22.06 10.33 3.50
C HIS A 85 -21.17 10.03 4.73
N GLY A 86 -20.76 11.06 5.47
CA GLY A 86 -19.95 10.91 6.69
C GLY A 86 -18.48 10.57 6.44
N LEU A 87 -17.99 10.73 5.22
CA LEU A 87 -16.57 10.57 4.92
C LEU A 87 -15.81 11.84 5.27
N THR A 88 -14.61 11.66 5.80
CA THR A 88 -13.65 12.74 6.06
C THR A 88 -12.34 12.44 5.35
N LEU A 89 -11.76 13.44 4.68
CA LEU A 89 -10.45 13.29 4.05
C LEU A 89 -9.39 12.91 5.09
N LYS A 90 -8.79 11.72 4.95
CA LYS A 90 -7.71 11.25 5.83
C LYS A 90 -6.34 11.72 5.34
N ASN A 91 -6.10 11.59 4.05
CA ASN A 91 -4.86 11.98 3.39
C ASN A 91 -5.05 12.03 1.86
N GLU A 92 -4.15 12.71 1.19
CA GLU A 92 -4.00 12.72 -0.26
C GLU A 92 -2.61 12.19 -0.62
N LEU A 93 -2.51 11.40 -1.69
CA LEU A 93 -1.27 10.80 -2.15
C LEU A 93 -1.10 11.04 -3.66
N THR A 94 0.07 11.51 -4.06
CA THR A 94 0.41 11.70 -5.47
C THR A 94 0.92 10.40 -6.07
N GLY A 95 0.27 9.92 -7.12
CA GLY A 95 0.77 8.80 -7.92
C GLY A 95 2.03 9.23 -8.69
N MET A 96 3.14 8.51 -8.50
CA MET A 96 4.40 8.75 -9.21
C MET A 96 4.73 7.55 -10.11
N SER A 97 5.28 7.81 -11.28
CA SER A 97 5.72 6.77 -12.22
C SER A 97 7.00 7.20 -12.92
N MET A 98 7.92 6.27 -13.11
CA MET A 98 9.17 6.49 -13.82
C MET A 98 9.46 5.30 -14.72
N GLN A 99 9.85 5.56 -15.96
CA GLN A 99 10.38 4.53 -16.84
C GLN A 99 11.85 4.31 -16.52
N LEU A 100 12.24 3.06 -16.26
CA LEU A 100 13.64 2.70 -16.00
C LEU A 100 14.37 2.55 -17.34
N ASN A 101 15.09 3.59 -17.75
CA ASN A 101 15.95 3.59 -18.93
C ASN A 101 17.41 3.79 -18.48
N GLY A 102 18.30 2.87 -18.85
CA GLY A 102 19.74 2.95 -18.54
C GLY A 102 20.13 2.41 -17.16
N SER A 103 21.42 2.54 -16.85
CA SER A 103 22.00 2.19 -15.55
C SER A 103 22.05 3.43 -14.66
N ILE A 104 21.47 3.36 -13.47
CA ILE A 104 21.64 4.40 -12.46
C ILE A 104 22.93 4.05 -11.68
N ASP A 105 23.90 4.98 -11.69
CA ASP A 105 25.10 4.81 -10.88
C ASP A 105 24.76 5.03 -9.40
N HIS A 106 25.06 4.05 -8.57
CA HIS A 106 24.65 4.03 -7.17
C HIS A 106 25.87 3.90 -6.26
N ASN A 107 26.14 4.95 -5.49
CA ASN A 107 27.00 4.85 -4.32
C ASN A 107 26.30 3.97 -3.25
N GLN A 108 26.79 2.74 -3.05
CA GLN A 108 26.19 1.75 -2.14
C GLN A 108 26.35 2.14 -0.66
N ARG A 109 25.52 3.08 -0.19
CA ARG A 109 25.46 3.49 1.22
C ARG A 109 24.56 2.59 2.07
N LEU A 110 23.76 1.73 1.44
CA LEU A 110 22.77 0.88 2.06
C LEU A 110 22.82 -0.52 1.47
N THR A 111 22.52 -1.52 2.30
CA THR A 111 22.29 -2.90 1.86
C THR A 111 20.83 -3.28 2.13
N PHE A 112 20.25 -4.07 1.24
CA PHE A 112 18.87 -4.51 1.37
C PHE A 112 18.83 -6.01 1.64
N ARG A 113 18.07 -6.40 2.67
CA ARG A 113 17.78 -7.79 2.99
C ARG A 113 16.32 -8.09 2.69
N LYS A 114 16.09 -9.09 1.83
CA LYS A 114 14.74 -9.60 1.58
C LYS A 114 14.22 -10.35 2.81
N VAL A 115 12.96 -10.13 3.15
CA VAL A 115 12.23 -10.89 4.17
C VAL A 115 11.85 -12.24 3.60
N THR A 116 12.29 -13.32 4.25
CA THR A 116 12.10 -14.70 3.79
C THR A 116 11.63 -15.65 4.90
N ASP A 117 11.45 -15.14 6.11
CA ASP A 117 11.10 -15.92 7.29
C ASP A 117 10.31 -15.10 8.30
N VAL A 118 9.74 -15.79 9.29
CA VAL A 118 8.89 -15.22 10.34
C VAL A 118 9.63 -14.16 11.18
N GLY A 119 10.93 -14.37 11.45
CA GLY A 119 11.73 -13.43 12.24
C GLY A 119 11.96 -12.12 11.49
N LEU A 120 12.25 -12.20 10.19
CA LEU A 120 12.38 -11.04 9.33
C LEU A 120 11.05 -10.32 9.09
N ALA A 121 9.94 -11.04 9.01
CA ALA A 121 8.62 -10.45 8.91
C ALA A 121 8.29 -9.61 10.16
N ALA A 122 8.57 -10.15 11.35
CA ALA A 122 8.41 -9.44 12.62
C ALA A 122 9.29 -8.17 12.69
N LEU A 123 10.56 -8.28 12.27
CA LEU A 123 11.47 -7.13 12.21
C LEU A 123 10.97 -6.07 11.23
N TRP A 124 10.56 -6.47 10.03
CA TRP A 124 10.05 -5.56 9.01
C TRP A 124 8.82 -4.80 9.51
N SER A 125 7.83 -5.50 10.10
CA SER A 125 6.63 -4.87 10.66
C SER A 125 6.96 -3.89 11.80
N SER A 126 7.91 -4.22 12.67
CA SER A 126 8.38 -3.32 13.74
C SER A 126 9.03 -2.05 13.18
N LEU A 127 9.89 -2.17 12.17
CA LEU A 127 10.50 -1.02 11.49
C LEU A 127 9.44 -0.17 10.79
N PHE A 128 8.48 -0.82 10.13
CA PHE A 128 7.36 -0.17 9.49
C PHE A 128 6.54 0.65 10.49
N LEU A 129 6.18 0.07 11.64
CA LEU A 129 5.45 0.77 12.71
C LEU A 129 6.19 2.01 13.18
N LYS A 130 7.50 1.90 13.42
CA LYS A 130 8.34 3.04 13.80
C LYS A 130 8.39 4.12 12.71
N ALA A 131 8.42 3.70 11.44
CA ALA A 131 8.51 4.60 10.31
C ALA A 131 7.18 5.32 9.99
N PHE A 132 6.04 4.67 10.16
CA PHE A 132 4.73 5.17 9.67
C PHE A 132 3.68 5.39 10.77
N GLY A 133 3.87 4.85 11.97
CA GLY A 133 2.96 5.01 13.10
C GLY A 133 1.69 4.15 13.04
N TYR A 134 1.62 3.18 12.13
CA TYR A 134 0.55 2.18 12.07
C TYR A 134 1.11 0.79 11.78
N TRP A 135 0.31 -0.23 12.08
CA TRP A 135 0.73 -1.62 12.11
C TRP A 135 0.35 -2.40 10.86
N ILE A 136 1.33 -3.07 10.27
CA ILE A 136 1.11 -4.18 9.34
C ILE A 136 1.52 -5.45 10.07
N ASN A 137 0.56 -6.35 10.29
CA ASN A 137 0.82 -7.56 11.05
C ASN A 137 1.85 -8.46 10.32
N PRO A 138 2.83 -9.05 11.04
CA PRO A 138 3.75 -10.03 10.48
C PRO A 138 3.03 -11.19 9.78
N SER A 139 1.83 -11.57 10.23
CA SER A 139 1.02 -12.58 9.54
C SER A 139 0.73 -12.19 8.09
N THR A 140 0.36 -10.93 7.85
CA THR A 140 0.12 -10.40 6.50
C THR A 140 1.39 -10.54 5.66
N VAL A 141 2.54 -10.11 6.20
CA VAL A 141 3.84 -10.20 5.52
C VAL A 141 4.20 -11.66 5.19
N ILE A 142 4.06 -12.57 6.15
CA ILE A 142 4.37 -14.00 5.98
C ILE A 142 3.50 -14.62 4.89
N ARG A 143 2.22 -14.27 4.83
CA ARG A 143 1.29 -14.85 3.84
C ARG A 143 1.50 -14.30 2.44
N THR A 144 2.10 -13.12 2.29
CA THR A 144 2.27 -12.47 0.99
C THR A 144 3.71 -12.46 0.49
N MET A 145 4.72 -12.76 1.32
CA MET A 145 6.15 -12.63 0.97
C MET A 145 6.62 -13.52 -0.18
N ASP A 146 5.88 -14.58 -0.52
CA ASP A 146 6.15 -15.39 -1.72
C ASP A 146 5.82 -14.66 -3.04
N LYS A 147 4.99 -13.61 -2.96
CA LYS A 147 4.50 -12.83 -4.11
C LYS A 147 4.90 -11.35 -4.03
N VAL A 148 5.40 -10.91 -2.88
CA VAL A 148 5.76 -9.52 -2.59
C VAL A 148 7.15 -9.50 -1.97
N ASP A 149 8.03 -8.68 -2.55
CA ASP A 149 9.37 -8.52 -2.01
C ASP A 149 9.34 -7.46 -0.91
N TYR A 150 9.22 -7.90 0.34
CA TYR A 150 9.45 -7.04 1.51
C TYR A 150 10.94 -6.92 1.77
N LEU A 151 11.43 -5.70 1.92
CA LEU A 151 12.85 -5.38 2.04
C LEU A 151 13.11 -4.62 3.34
N ILE A 152 14.18 -5.01 4.04
CA ILE A 152 14.75 -4.29 5.17
C ILE A 152 16.00 -3.56 4.67
N GLY A 153 16.01 -2.24 4.79
CA GLY A 153 17.17 -1.41 4.47
C GLY A 153 18.11 -1.31 5.66
N ASN A 154 19.40 -1.56 5.44
CA ASN A 154 20.42 -1.56 6.49
C ASN A 154 21.52 -0.53 6.20
N LYS A 155 22.02 0.08 7.27
CA LYS A 155 23.27 0.84 7.28
C LYS A 155 24.31 0.06 8.08
N GLY A 156 25.24 -0.58 7.37
CA GLY A 156 26.13 -1.57 7.99
C GLY A 156 25.30 -2.75 8.52
N GLN A 157 25.36 -3.01 9.82
CA GLN A 157 24.60 -4.09 10.48
C GLN A 157 23.26 -3.62 11.07
N GLU A 158 22.99 -2.31 11.05
CA GLU A 158 21.78 -1.75 11.65
C GLU A 158 20.63 -1.71 10.65
N ALA A 159 19.49 -2.31 10.99
CA ALA A 159 18.27 -2.22 10.21
C ALA A 159 17.57 -0.89 10.49
N ILE A 160 17.41 -0.06 9.45
CA ILE A 160 16.98 1.34 9.61
C ILE A 160 15.70 1.69 8.85
N GLY A 161 15.19 0.80 7.99
CA GLY A 161 14.05 1.11 7.16
C GLY A 161 13.42 -0.08 6.45
N THR A 162 12.34 0.21 5.75
CA THR A 162 11.51 -0.75 5.02
C THR A 162 11.33 -0.29 3.57
N ALA A 163 11.09 -1.26 2.69
CA ALA A 163 10.47 -1.04 1.38
C ALA A 163 9.66 -2.27 0.99
N VAL A 164 8.76 -2.11 0.03
CA VAL A 164 7.99 -3.18 -0.62
C VAL A 164 8.13 -3.03 -2.12
N LEU A 165 8.48 -4.11 -2.80
CA LEU A 165 8.46 -4.20 -4.25
C LEU A 165 7.37 -5.20 -4.66
N PHE A 166 6.39 -4.71 -5.42
CA PHE A 166 5.28 -5.50 -5.94
C PHE A 166 5.26 -5.48 -7.46
N LYS A 167 5.46 -6.64 -8.07
CA LYS A 167 5.45 -6.81 -9.53
C LYS A 167 4.09 -7.34 -9.95
N GLU A 168 3.25 -6.46 -10.46
CA GLU A 168 1.93 -6.88 -10.97
C GLU A 168 2.06 -7.57 -12.34
N SER A 169 3.06 -7.18 -13.12
CA SER A 169 3.43 -7.82 -14.38
C SER A 169 4.94 -7.74 -14.59
N PRO A 170 5.52 -8.47 -15.56
CA PRO A 170 6.95 -8.35 -15.88
C PRO A 170 7.39 -6.92 -16.25
N ALA A 171 6.48 -6.09 -16.75
CA ALA A 171 6.76 -4.74 -17.21
C ALA A 171 6.48 -3.63 -16.17
N VAL A 172 5.73 -3.95 -15.10
CA VAL A 172 5.30 -2.95 -14.11
C VAL A 172 5.60 -3.44 -12.70
N ALA A 173 6.50 -2.71 -12.03
CA ALA A 173 6.79 -2.86 -10.62
C ALA A 173 6.39 -1.58 -9.88
N GLY A 174 5.69 -1.73 -8.76
CA GLY A 174 5.43 -0.64 -7.84
C GLY A 174 6.31 -0.76 -6.62
N ILE A 175 6.73 0.39 -6.13
CA ILE A 175 7.53 0.53 -4.92
C ILE A 175 6.64 1.19 -3.88
N HIS A 176 6.47 0.49 -2.76
CA HIS A 176 5.57 0.88 -1.68
C HIS A 176 6.33 0.91 -0.36
N SER A 177 5.74 1.50 0.67
CA SER A 177 6.21 1.35 2.06
C SER A 177 7.68 1.72 2.28
N ILE A 178 8.23 2.66 1.49
CA ILE A 178 9.58 3.19 1.70
C ILE A 178 9.56 4.07 2.94
N GLY A 179 10.16 3.57 4.02
CA GLY A 179 10.18 4.24 5.31
C GLY A 179 11.51 4.09 6.02
N VAL A 180 11.91 5.12 6.76
CA VAL A 180 13.12 5.10 7.60
C VAL A 180 12.71 5.47 9.02
N VAL A 181 13.25 4.73 10.00
CA VAL A 181 12.96 4.96 11.42
C VAL A 181 13.42 6.36 11.85
N PRO A 182 12.74 7.00 12.83
CA PRO A 182 12.96 8.40 13.18
C PRO A 182 14.43 8.82 13.37
N GLU A 183 15.24 7.96 13.98
CA GLU A 183 16.65 8.19 14.33
C GLU A 183 17.57 8.29 13.10
N HIS A 184 17.11 7.78 11.94
CA HIS A 184 17.87 7.76 10.69
C HIS A 184 17.24 8.61 9.58
N ARG A 185 16.18 9.37 9.87
CA ARG A 185 15.57 10.29 8.90
C ARG A 185 16.48 11.47 8.56
N ARG A 186 16.15 12.14 7.45
CA ARG A 186 16.85 13.35 6.92
C ARG A 186 18.33 13.16 6.58
N LYS A 187 18.75 11.90 6.36
CA LYS A 187 20.12 11.51 5.98
C LYS A 187 20.23 11.07 4.50
N GLY A 188 19.15 11.20 3.73
CA GLY A 188 19.11 10.81 2.30
C GLY A 188 18.96 9.32 2.03
N TYR A 189 18.56 8.51 3.02
CA TYR A 189 18.45 7.05 2.88
C TYR A 189 17.19 6.56 2.12
N ALA A 190 16.18 7.41 1.97
CA ALA A 190 14.94 7.13 1.25
C ALA A 190 14.73 8.09 0.07
N ALA A 191 15.84 8.60 -0.48
CA ALA A 191 15.83 9.50 -1.64
C ALA A 191 15.70 8.73 -2.95
#